data_AF-A0A1C5GHE5-F1
#
_entry.id   AF-A0A1C5GHE5-F1
#
_cell.length_a   1.000
_cell.length_b   1.000
_cell.length_c   1.000
_cell.angle_alpha   90.00
_cell.angle_beta   90.00
_cell.angle_gamma   90.00
#
_symmetry.space_group_name_H-M   'P 1'
#
loop_
_entity.id
_entity.type
_entity.pdbx_description
1 polymer ?
#
loop_
_entity_poly.entity_id
_entity_poly.type
_entity_poly.pdbx_seq_one_letter_code
_entity_poly.pdbx_strand_id
1 'polypeptide(L)' 'MLTVEEAAKRLGTGVRFVRRIVAERRIRFYKVGKYVRFHPDDITDYIRQGRIDAIRPVLRYRKGEHVYG' A
#
# COMPACT_ATOMS: atom_id res chain seq x y z
N MET A 1 -17.14 -4.20 -7.30
CA MET A 1 -16.37 -5.11 -6.41
C MET A 1 -15.23 -5.71 -7.21
N LEU A 2 -13.99 -5.60 -6.73
CA LEU A 2 -12.78 -6.07 -7.41
C LEU A 2 -12.49 -7.53 -7.06
N THR A 3 -11.92 -8.30 -7.99
CA THR A 3 -11.32 -9.62 -7.72
C THR A 3 -9.94 -9.48 -7.06
N VAL A 4 -9.33 -10.61 -6.69
CA VAL A 4 -7.95 -10.64 -6.18
C VAL A 4 -6.95 -10.16 -7.25
N GLU A 5 -7.16 -10.54 -8.52
CA GLU A 5 -6.34 -10.15 -9.65
C GLU A 5 -6.45 -8.64 -9.94
N GLU A 6 -7.67 -8.10 -9.91
CA GLU A 6 -7.91 -6.67 -10.11
C GLU A 6 -7.35 -5.83 -8.95
N ALA A 7 -7.49 -6.30 -7.71
CA ALA A 7 -6.86 -5.67 -6.56
C ALA A 7 -5.33 -5.67 -6.67
N ALA A 8 -4.73 -6.79 -7.11
CA ALA A 8 -3.29 -6.89 -7.33
C ALA A 8 -2.81 -5.87 -8.38
N LYS A 9 -3.52 -5.79 -9.51
CA LYS A 9 -3.25 -4.79 -10.57
C LYS A 9 -3.34 -3.37 -10.03
N ARG A 10 -4.37 -3.05 -9.24
CA ARG A 10 -4.58 -1.70 -8.68
C ARG A 10 -3.54 -1.32 -7.63
N LEU A 11 -3.05 -2.29 -6.86
CA LEU A 11 -1.97 -2.09 -5.90
C LEU A 11 -0.57 -2.07 -6.55
N GLY A 12 -0.45 -2.43 -7.83
CA GLY A 12 0.86 -2.60 -8.48
C GLY A 12 1.68 -3.76 -7.89
N THR A 13 1.01 -4.79 -7.36
CA THR A 13 1.64 -5.94 -6.70
C THR A 13 1.18 -7.26 -7.32
N GLY A 14 1.76 -8.39 -6.88
CA GLY A 14 1.35 -9.72 -7.33
C GLY A 14 0.16 -10.30 -6.53
N VAL A 15 -0.57 -11.24 -7.13
CA VAL A 15 -1.70 -11.96 -6.50
C VAL A 15 -1.32 -12.63 -5.17
N ARG A 16 -0.09 -13.17 -5.07
CA ARG A 16 0.43 -13.76 -3.82
C ARG A 16 0.47 -12.75 -2.67
N PHE A 17 0.85 -11.51 -2.95
CA PHE A 17 0.85 -10.44 -1.96
C PHE A 17 -0.56 -10.15 -1.46
N VAL A 18 -1.53 -10.01 -2.38
CA VAL A 18 -2.93 -9.76 -2.03
C VAL A 18 -3.49 -10.90 -1.18
N ARG A 19 -3.24 -12.16 -1.54
CA ARG A 19 -3.67 -13.33 -0.75
C ARG A 19 -3.06 -13.31 0.66
N ARG A 20 -1.80 -12.92 0.78
CA ARG A 20 -1.11 -12.81 2.08
C ARG A 20 -1.77 -11.76 2.97
N ILE A 21 -2.00 -10.53 2.48
CA ILE A 21 -2.64 -9.47 3.30
C ILE A 21 -4.09 -9.81 3.68
N VAL A 22 -4.80 -10.60 2.85
CA VAL A 22 -6.13 -11.14 3.20
C VAL A 22 -6.03 -12.19 4.31
N ALA A 23 -5.08 -13.12 4.20
CA ALA A 23 -4.84 -14.15 5.22
C ALA A 23 -4.43 -13.53 6.56
N GLU A 24 -3.57 -12.51 6.53
CA GLU A 24 -3.12 -11.73 7.69
C GLU A 24 -4.17 -10.72 8.17
N ARG A 25 -5.34 -10.60 7.52
CA ARG A 25 -6.42 -9.65 7.86
C ARG A 25 -5.97 -8.18 7.88
N ARG A 26 -5.00 -7.81 7.04
CA ARG A 26 -4.46 -6.45 6.93
C ARG A 26 -5.25 -5.52 6.01
N ILE A 27 -6.20 -6.07 5.25
CA ILE A 27 -7.06 -5.31 4.36
C ILE A 27 -8.51 -5.79 4.51
N ARG A 28 -9.47 -4.87 4.39
CA ARG A 28 -10.89 -5.19 4.33
C ARG A 28 -11.20 -5.98 3.06
N PHE A 29 -12.01 -7.03 3.18
CA PHE A 29 -12.48 -7.83 2.06
C PHE A 29 -13.86 -8.41 2.40
N TYR A 30 -14.57 -8.82 1.36
CA TYR A 30 -15.91 -9.40 1.47
C TYR A 30 -15.89 -10.83 0.93
N LYS A 31 -16.56 -11.72 1.65
CA LYS A 31 -16.87 -13.07 1.16
C LYS A 31 -18.17 -13.01 0.36
N VAL A 32 -18.09 -13.43 -0.90
CA VAL A 32 -19.25 -13.61 -1.79
C VAL A 32 -19.26 -15.07 -2.21
N GLY A 33 -19.95 -15.90 -1.43
CA GLY A 33 -19.81 -17.35 -1.49
C GLY A 33 -18.35 -17.77 -1.28
N LYS A 34 -17.79 -18.56 -2.20
CA LYS A 34 -16.38 -18.98 -2.15
C LYS A 34 -15.38 -17.87 -2.52
N TYR A 35 -15.84 -16.77 -3.13
CA TYR A 35 -14.98 -15.73 -3.69
C TYR A 35 -14.62 -14.68 -2.64
N VAL A 36 -13.40 -14.15 -2.77
CA VAL A 36 -12.96 -12.94 -2.07
C VAL A 36 -13.12 -11.77 -3.02
N ARG A 37 -13.78 -10.70 -2.55
CA ARG A 37 -14.01 -9.46 -3.28
C ARG A 37 -13.58 -8.26 -2.45
N PHE A 38 -13.23 -7.17 -3.14
CA PHE A 38 -12.81 -5.93 -2.49
C PHE A 38 -13.68 -4.76 -2.95
N HIS A 39 -14.08 -3.89 -2.02
CA HIS A 39 -14.63 -2.60 -2.42
C HIS A 39 -13.49 -1.71 -2.94
N PRO A 40 -13.68 -0.94 -4.02
CA PRO A 40 -12.65 -0.01 -4.51
C PRO A 40 -12.16 0.98 -3.45
N ASP A 41 -13.05 1.41 -2.54
CA ASP A 41 -12.69 2.33 -1.46
C ASP A 41 -11.80 1.66 -0.41
N ASP A 42 -12.02 0.38 -0.11
CA ASP A 42 -11.14 -0.35 0.83
C ASP A 42 -9.71 -0.48 0.30
N ILE A 43 -9.56 -0.68 -1.01
CA ILE A 43 -8.24 -0.67 -1.67
C ILE A 43 -7.63 0.73 -1.55
N THR A 44 -8.41 1.77 -1.82
CA THR A 44 -7.97 3.17 -1.73
C THR A 44 -7.54 3.53 -0.31
N ASP A 45 -8.30 3.11 0.69
CA ASP A 45 -8.01 3.35 2.10
C ASP A 45 -6.78 2.56 2.56
N TYR A 46 -6.60 1.32 2.10
CA TYR A 46 -5.38 0.55 2.38
C TYR A 46 -4.14 1.25 1.82
N ILE A 47 -4.21 1.79 0.60
CA ILE A 47 -3.11 2.59 0.01
C ILE A 47 -2.82 3.82 0.86
N ARG A 48 -3.87 4.53 1.28
CA ARG A 48 -3.73 5.73 2.13
C ARG A 48 -3.10 5.41 3.48
N GLN A 49 -3.52 4.32 4.13
CA GLN A 49 -2.97 3.87 5.42
C GLN A 49 -1.52 3.44 5.31
N GLY A 50 -1.12 2.83 4.19
CA GLY A 50 0.27 2.44 3.91
C GLY A 50 1.15 3.58 3.41
N ARG A 51 0.63 4.81 3.30
CA ARG A 51 1.38 5.96 2.82
C ARG A 51 2.43 6.38 3.86
N ILE A 52 3.68 6.42 3.43
CA ILE A 52 4.78 7.02 4.20
C ILE A 52 5.13 8.34 3.52
N ASP A 53 5.04 9.44 4.26
CA ASP A 53 5.40 10.74 3.71
C ASP A 53 6.92 10.87 3.56
N ALA A 54 7.34 11.57 2.52
CA ALA A 54 8.75 11.82 2.27
C ALA A 54 9.35 12.60 3.44
N ILE A 55 10.44 12.09 3.99
CA ILE A 55 11.25 12.83 4.95
C ILE A 55 11.83 14.02 4.20
N ARG A 56 11.51 15.24 4.65
CA ARG A 56 12.22 16.43 4.17
C ARG A 56 13.65 16.35 4.72
N PRO A 57 14.68 16.23 3.87
CA PRO A 57 16.05 16.20 4.38
C PRO A 57 16.33 17.54 5.06
N VAL A 58 16.69 17.48 6.35
CA VAL A 58 17.07 18.65 7.16
C VAL A 58 18.37 19.28 6.63
N LEU A 59 19.20 18.48 5.96
CA LEU A 59 20.45 18.92 5.35
C LEU A 59 20.26 19.09 3.84
N ARG A 60 20.31 20.34 3.36
CA ARG A 60 20.69 20.60 1.98
C ARG A 60 22.20 20.38 1.89
N TYR A 61 22.64 19.35 1.19
CA TYR A 61 24.03 19.29 0.74
C TYR A 61 24.26 20.47 -0.23
N ARG A 62 24.78 21.58 0.30
CA ARG A 62 25.45 22.58 -0.53
C ARG A 62 26.88 22.07 -0.68
N LYS A 63 27.23 21.65 -1.89
CA LYS A 63 28.59 21.28 -2.26
C LYS A 63 29.55 22.37 -1.76
N GLY A 64 30.31 22.10 -0.69
CA GLY A 64 31.42 22.94 -0.25
C GLY A 64 31.57 23.30 1.23
N GLU A 65 30.60 23.11 2.13
CA GLU A 65 30.78 23.55 3.54
C GLU A 65 30.34 22.48 4.55
N HIS A 66 31.31 21.87 5.23
CA HIS A 66 31.12 21.15 6.49
C HIS A 66 31.20 22.18 7.62
N VAL A 67 30.08 22.46 8.29
CA VAL A 67 30.09 23.17 9.56
C VAL A 67 29.72 22.15 10.64
N TYR A 68 30.70 21.74 11.43
CA TYR A 68 30.44 21.05 12.69
C TYR A 68 29.93 22.10 13.68
N GLY A 69 28.74 21.86 14.22
CA GLY A 69 28.23 22.52 15.42
C GLY A 69 28.02 21.48 16.49
#